data_AF-A0A7C1CWY5-F1
#
_entry.id   AF-A0A7C1CWY5-F1
#
_cell.length_a   1.000
_cell.length_b   1.000
_cell.length_c   1.000
_cell.angle_alpha   90.00
_cell.angle_beta   90.00
_cell.angle_gamma   90.00
#
_symmetry.space_group_name_H-M   'P 1'
#
loop_
_entity.id
_entity.type
_entity.pdbx_description
1 polymer ?
#
loop_
_entity_poly.entity_id
_entity_poly.type
_entity_poly.pdbx_seq_one_letter_code
_entity_poly.pdbx_strand_id
1 'polypeptide(L)' 'MRQQSAGLSLEQAVEQVRAETGGRILSAETVTRNGRRVHLIKVLTPDHRVRVVHVDATPNRR' A
#
# COMPACT_ATOMS: atom_id res chain seq x y z
N MET A 1 -21.63 -1.83 6.14
CA MET A 1 -20.53 -1.61 5.18
C MET A 1 -19.22 -2.05 5.81
N ARG A 2 -18.53 -3.06 5.26
CA ARG A 2 -17.09 -3.36 5.41
C ARG A 2 -16.80 -4.64 4.61
N GLN A 3 -16.34 -4.49 3.37
CA GLN A 3 -15.88 -5.63 2.58
C GLN A 3 -14.47 -6.00 3.06
N GLN A 4 -14.39 -6.90 4.03
CA GLN A 4 -13.14 -7.51 4.48
C GLN A 4 -12.77 -8.65 3.53
N SER A 5 -12.25 -8.30 2.36
CA SER A 5 -11.84 -9.26 1.34
C SER A 5 -10.43 -9.82 1.64
N ALA A 6 -10.34 -10.78 2.57
CA ALA A 6 -9.32 -11.82 2.75
C ALA A 6 -7.92 -11.63 2.11
N GLY A 7 -7.33 -10.43 2.21
CA GLY A 7 -6.08 -10.01 1.61
C GLY A 7 -5.61 -8.72 2.27
N LEU A 8 -4.33 -8.39 2.13
CA LEU A 8 -3.74 -7.22 2.79
C LEU A 8 -4.53 -5.98 2.37
N SER A 9 -5.14 -5.29 3.33
CA SER A 9 -6.05 -4.16 3.04
C SER A 9 -5.24 -2.90 2.73
N LEU A 10 -5.83 -1.96 1.98
CA LEU A 10 -5.16 -0.69 1.64
C LEU A 10 -4.69 0.04 2.90
N GLU A 11 -5.52 0.08 3.95
CA GLU A 11 -5.20 0.71 5.23
C GLU A 11 -3.99 0.05 5.91
N GLN A 12 -3.94 -1.29 5.95
CA GLN A 12 -2.80 -2.02 6.51
C GLN A 12 -1.51 -1.75 5.73
N ALA A 13 -1.59 -1.70 4.40
CA ALA A 13 -0.46 -1.37 3.55
C ALA A 13 0.03 0.07 3.82
N VAL A 14 -0.89 1.01 4.03
CA VAL A 14 -0.58 2.41 4.36
C VAL A 14 0.11 2.53 5.71
N GLU A 15 -0.39 1.84 6.75
CA GLU A 15 0.23 1.83 8.08
C GLU A 15 1.63 1.23 8.04
N GLN A 16 1.79 0.12 7.33
CA GLN A 16 3.09 -0.51 7.12
C GLN A 16 4.08 0.45 6.44
N VAL A 17 3.69 1.04 5.29
CA VAL A 17 4.56 1.97 4.56
C VAL A 17 4.92 3.18 5.41
N ARG A 18 3.97 3.72 6.18
CA ARG A 18 4.21 4.83 7.09
C ARG A 18 5.23 4.47 8.18
N ALA A 19 5.09 3.29 8.79
CA ALA A 19 6.02 2.81 9.81
C ALA A 19 7.43 2.56 9.25
N GLU A 20 7.53 1.96 8.06
CA GLU A 20 8.81 1.64 7.42
C GLU A 20 9.56 2.89 6.92
N THR A 21 8.85 3.88 6.39
CA THR A 21 9.48 5.08 5.81
C THR A 21 9.56 6.27 6.76
N GLY A 22 8.75 6.30 7.82
CA GLY A 22 8.58 7.48 8.68
C GLY A 22 8.06 8.70 7.94
N GLY A 23 7.52 8.52 6.72
CA GLY A 23 7.13 9.59 5.82
C GLY A 23 5.64 9.95 5.88
N ARG A 24 5.28 11.02 5.15
CA ARG A 24 3.87 11.42 4.98
C ARG A 24 3.28 10.73 3.75
N ILE A 25 2.19 10.02 3.95
CA ILE A 25 1.44 9.41 2.84
C ILE A 25 0.72 10.51 2.05
N LEU A 26 0.96 10.55 0.74
CA LEU A 26 0.35 11.50 -0.19
C LEU A 26 -0.89 10.92 -0.87
N SER A 27 -0.81 9.66 -1.32
CA SER A 27 -1.92 8.95 -1.94
C SER A 27 -1.75 7.45 -1.75
N ALA A 28 -2.86 6.72 -1.68
CA ALA A 28 -2.87 5.27 -1.61
C ALA A 28 -4.01 4.75 -2.48
N GLU A 29 -3.68 3.91 -3.46
CA GLU A 29 -4.63 3.43 -4.47
C GLU A 29 -4.45 1.93 -4.70
N THR A 30 -5.54 1.19 -4.81
CA THR A 30 -5.51 -0.22 -5.19
C THR A 30 -5.72 -0.34 -6.69
N VAL A 31 -4.76 -0.93 -7.39
CA VAL A 31 -4.83 -1.20 -8.83
C VAL A 31 -4.79 -2.70 -9.10
N THR A 32 -5.43 -3.13 -10.17
CA THR A 32 -5.33 -4.52 -10.64
C THR A 32 -4.35 -4.57 -11.80
N ARG A 33 -3.19 -5.20 -11.62
CA ARG A 33 -2.17 -5.42 -12.65
C ARG A 33 -2.01 -6.91 -12.91
N ASN A 34 -2.16 -7.35 -14.16
CA ASN A 34 -2.04 -8.77 -14.57
C ASN A 34 -2.88 -9.72 -13.70
N GLY A 35 -4.11 -9.33 -13.36
CA GLY A 35 -5.01 -10.12 -12.50
C GLY A 35 -4.63 -10.12 -11.00
N ARG A 36 -3.58 -9.40 -10.60
CA ARG A 36 -3.17 -9.25 -9.21
C ARG A 36 -3.56 -7.88 -8.68
N ARG A 37 -4.10 -7.83 -7.46
CA ARG A 37 -4.36 -6.57 -6.75
C ARG A 37 -3.05 -6.07 -6.15
N VAL A 38 -2.67 -4.86 -6.47
CA VAL A 38 -1.46 -4.18 -5.99
C VAL A 38 -1.87 -2.83 -5.39
N HIS A 39 -1.37 -2.52 -4.21
CA HIS A 39 -1.53 -1.22 -3.59
C HIS A 39 -0.36 -0.33 -3.96
N LEU A 40 -0.64 0.82 -4.56
CA LEU A 40 0.29 1.87 -4.89
C LEU A 40 0.21 2.93 -3.80
N ILE A 41 1.29 3.11 -3.05
CA ILE A 41 1.34 4.07 -1.96
C ILE A 41 2.42 5.10 -2.28
N LYS A 42 1.98 6.34 -2.50
CA LYS A 42 2.86 7.50 -2.67
C LYS A 42 3.19 8.05 -1.29
N VAL A 43 4.47 8.08 -0.96
CA VAL A 43 4.98 8.60 0.30
C VAL A 43 5.99 9.71 0.07
N LEU A 44 5.82 10.81 0.77
CA LEU A 44 6.81 11.86 0.92
C LEU A 44 7.74 11.45 2.07
N THR A 45 8.98 11.10 1.74
CA THR A 45 10.00 10.78 2.74
C THR A 45 10.42 12.04 3.51
N PRO A 46 10.99 11.91 4.72
CA PRO A 46 11.56 13.04 5.45
C PRO A 46 12.62 13.82 4.65
N ASP A 47 13.30 13.16 3.71
CA ASP A 47 14.24 13.77 2.75
C ASP A 47 13.55 14.59 1.62
N HIS A 48 12.26 14.90 1.75
CA HIS A 48 11.45 15.62 0.75
C HIS A 48 11.35 14.95 -0.64
N ARG A 49 11.58 13.63 -0.72
CA ARG A 49 11.45 12.86 -1.96
C ARG A 49 10.14 12.08 -1.99
N VAL A 50 9.53 12.00 -3.16
CA VAL A 50 8.34 11.17 -3.38
C VAL A 50 8.79 9.77 -3.80
N ARG A 51 8.39 8.76 -3.04
CA ARG A 51 8.59 7.34 -3.38
C ARG A 51 7.24 6.68 -3.60
N VAL A 52 7.20 5.76 -4.58
CA VAL A 52 6.03 4.92 -4.83
C VAL A 52 6.34 3.51 -4.33
N VAL A 53 5.62 3.08 -3.31
CA VAL A 53 5.74 1.74 -2.75
C VAL A 53 4.64 0.86 -3.34
N HIS A 54 5.03 -0.30 -3.84
CA HIS A 54 4.13 -1.32 -4.39
C HIS A 54 3.96 -2.42 -3.35
N VAL A 55 2.73 -2.62 -2.87
CA VAL A 55 2.41 -3.68 -1.91
C VAL A 55 1.43 -4.65 -2.56
N ASP A 56 1.82 -5.91 -2.71
CA ASP A 56 0.92 -6.93 -3.24
C ASP A 56 -0.24 -7.18 -2.25
N ALA A 57 -1.47 -6.99 -2.72
CA ALA A 57 -2.68 -7.23 -1.92
C ALA A 57 -3.10 -8.70 -1.93
N THR A 58 -2.51 -9.49 -2.82
CA THR A 58 -2.73 -10.95 -2.89
C THR A 58 -2.23 -11.58 -1.60
N PRO A 59 -3.08 -12.26 -0.81
CA PRO A 59 -2.60 -13.03 0.33
C PRO A 59 -1.65 -14.09 -0.21
N ASN A 60 -0.37 -13.99 0.16
CA ASN A 60 0.60 -15.03 -0.12
C ASN A 60 0.19 -16.26 0.70
N ARG A 61 -0.66 -17.12 0.14
CA ARG A 61 -1.00 -18.41 0.73
C ARG A 61 0.24 -19.30 0.56
N ARG A 62 1.16 -19.21 1.51
CA ARG A 62 2.20 -20.22 1.74
C ARG A 62 1.63 -21.40 2.49
#